data_AF-A0A955KI62-F1
#
_entry.id   AF-A0A955KI62-F1
#
_cell.length_a   1.000
_cell.length_b   1.000
_cell.length_c   1.000
_cell.angle_alpha   90.00
_cell.angle_beta   90.00
_cell.angle_gamma   90.00
#
_symmetry.space_group_name_H-M   'P 1'
#
loop_
_entity.id
_entity.type
_entity.pdbx_description
1 polymer ?
#
loop_
_entity_poly.entity_id
_entity_poly.type
_entity_poly.pdbx_seq_one_letter_code
_entity_poly.pdbx_strand_id
1 'polypeptide(L)' 'MKHIALLRGINVGGNNIIKMTDLRACVEAAGFMDVSTYIQSGNIIFTNPRTSTAALETTL' A
#
# COMPACT_ATOMS: atom_id res chain seq x y z
N MET A 1 -0.16 6.71 12.95
CA MET A 1 -1.60 6.89 12.61
C MET A 1 -1.99 5.90 11.52
N LYS A 2 -3.28 5.61 11.35
CA LYS A 2 -3.76 4.73 10.27
C LYS A 2 -4.01 5.55 9.00
N HIS A 3 -3.51 5.07 7.87
CA HIS A 3 -3.57 5.73 6.56
C HIS A 3 -4.12 4.77 5.50
N ILE A 4 -4.57 5.36 4.38
CA ILE A 4 -4.98 4.63 3.18
C ILE A 4 -4.18 5.17 2.00
N ALA A 5 -3.52 4.29 1.26
CA ALA A 5 -2.94 4.58 -0.05
C ALA A 5 -3.90 4.09 -1.16
N LEU A 6 -4.29 5.02 -2.04
CA LEU A 6 -5.19 4.73 -3.15
C LEU A 6 -4.35 4.60 -4.43
N LEU A 7 -4.22 3.36 -4.92
CA LEU A 7 -3.49 3.08 -6.16
C LEU A 7 -4.47 2.98 -7.33
N ARG A 8 -4.06 3.55 -8.46
CA ARG A 8 -4.86 3.57 -9.69
C ARG A 8 -4.41 2.48 -10.66
N GLY A 9 -5.37 1.84 -11.33
CA GLY A 9 -5.10 0.97 -12.47
C GLY A 9 -4.40 -0.35 -12.15
N ILE A 10 -4.53 -0.86 -10.92
CA ILE A 10 -3.98 -2.17 -10.51
C ILE A 10 -4.98 -3.29 -10.82
N ASN A 11 -4.52 -4.38 -11.44
CA ASN A 11 -5.31 -5.56 -11.80
C ASN A 11 -6.56 -5.27 -12.66
N VAL A 12 -6.53 -4.22 -13.49
CA VAL A 12 -7.64 -3.86 -14.39
C VAL A 12 -7.30 -4.26 -15.83
N GLY A 13 -8.21 -5.00 -16.48
CA GLY A 13 -8.06 -5.38 -17.89
C GLY A 13 -6.82 -6.23 -18.20
N GLY A 14 -6.28 -6.96 -17.21
CA GLY A 14 -5.05 -7.73 -17.35
C GLY A 14 -3.76 -6.92 -17.29
N ASN A 15 -3.82 -5.63 -16.97
CA ASN A 15 -2.66 -4.75 -16.81
C ASN A 15 -2.27 -4.58 -15.34
N ASN A 16 -1.00 -4.20 -15.11
CA ASN A 16 -0.42 -3.94 -13.78
C ASN A 16 -0.79 -5.05 -12.78
N ILE A 17 -0.55 -6.30 -13.17
CA ILE A 17 -0.93 -7.46 -12.38
C ILE A 17 0.00 -7.56 -11.18
N ILE A 18 -0.58 -7.44 -9.98
CA ILE A 18 0.15 -7.52 -8.71
C ILE A 18 -0.59 -8.47 -7.79
N LYS A 19 0.14 -9.44 -7.22
CA LYS A 19 -0.38 -10.26 -6.12
C LYS A 19 -0.43 -9.41 -4.86
N MET A 20 -1.57 -9.42 -4.17
CA MET A 20 -1.75 -8.64 -2.95
C MET A 20 -0.83 -9.10 -1.80
N THR A 21 -0.36 -10.34 -1.83
CA THR A 21 0.69 -10.84 -0.92
C THR A 21 1.98 -10.07 -1.10
N ASP A 22 2.40 -9.86 -2.35
CA ASP A 22 3.66 -9.24 -2.71
C ASP A 22 3.59 -7.73 -2.46
N LEU A 23 2.43 -7.12 -2.75
CA LEU A 23 2.15 -5.73 -2.42
C LEU A 23 2.25 -5.48 -0.91
N ARG A 24 1.63 -6.34 -0.10
CA ARG A 24 1.72 -6.25 1.37
C ARG A 24 3.16 -6.36 1.85
N ALA A 25 3.89 -7.38 1.39
CA ALA A 25 5.28 -7.60 1.78
C ALA A 25 6.19 -6.41 1.43
N CYS A 26 5.97 -5.77 0.27
CA CYS A 26 6.71 -4.58 -0.12
C CYS A 26 6.47 -3.40 0.84
N VAL A 27 5.21 -3.17 1.21
CA VAL A 27 4.82 -2.07 2.12
C VAL A 27 5.33 -2.34 3.54
N GLU A 28 5.30 -3.59 4.00
CA GLU A 28 5.90 -4.00 5.28
C GLU A 28 7.43 -3.79 5.26
N ALA A 29 8.10 -4.16 4.16
CA ALA A 29 9.54 -3.94 3.98
C ALA A 29 9.93 -2.45 3.95
N ALA A 30 9.01 -1.56 3.55
CA ALA A 30 9.18 -0.10 3.63
C ALA A 30 9.02 0.46 5.06
N GLY A 31 8.75 -0.39 6.06
CA GLY A 31 8.68 -0.02 7.48
C GLY A 31 7.29 0.39 7.95
N PHE A 32 6.24 0.09 7.18
CA PHE A 32 4.85 0.29 7.61
C PHE A 32 4.32 -0.94 8.35
N MET A 33 3.38 -0.72 9.27
CA MET A 33 2.82 -1.76 10.13
C MET A 33 1.32 -1.98 9.83
N ASP A 34 0.74 -3.05 10.36
CA ASP A 34 -0.69 -3.39 10.21
C ASP A 34 -1.19 -3.36 8.76
N VAL A 35 -0.36 -3.82 7.81
CA VAL A 35 -0.60 -3.66 6.38
C VAL A 35 -1.70 -4.60 5.89
N SER A 36 -2.74 -4.03 5.29
CA SER A 36 -3.88 -4.74 4.71
C SER A 36 -4.19 -4.22 3.32
N THR A 37 -4.57 -5.11 2.40
CA THR A 37 -4.97 -4.75 1.03
C THR A 37 -6.48 -4.88 0.87
N TYR A 38 -7.08 -4.02 0.07
CA TYR A 38 -8.52 -4.09 -0.24
C TYR A 38 -8.76 -4.82 -1.58
N ILE A 39 -9.26 -6.07 -1.48
CA ILE A 39 -9.56 -6.93 -2.64
C ILE A 39 -8.33 -7.01 -3.57
N GLN A 40 -8.51 -6.99 -4.88
CA GLN A 40 -7.45 -6.94 -5.89
C GLN A 40 -7.27 -5.53 -6.45
N SER A 41 -7.75 -4.50 -5.75
CA SER A 41 -7.73 -3.12 -6.24
C SER A 41 -6.36 -2.44 -6.13
N GLY A 42 -5.42 -3.04 -5.40
CA GLY A 42 -4.14 -2.41 -5.06
C GLY A 42 -4.22 -1.40 -3.93
N ASN A 43 -5.41 -1.04 -3.41
CA ASN A 43 -5.51 -0.10 -2.29
C ASN A 43 -5.01 -0.71 -0.98
N ILE A 44 -4.30 0.07 -0.18
CA ILE A 44 -3.60 -0.39 1.03
C ILE A 44 -4.04 0.43 2.24
N ILE A 45 -4.29 -0.26 3.35
CA ILE A 45 -4.46 0.32 4.69
C ILE A 45 -3.21 -0.04 5.49
N PHE A 46 -2.59 0.92 6.15
CA PHE A 46 -1.39 0.70 6.95
C PHE A 46 -1.28 1.69 8.11
N THR A 47 -0.46 1.34 9.09
CA THR A 47 -0.07 2.19 10.20
C THR A 47 1.32 2.78 9.92
N ASN A 48 1.42 4.12 9.95
CA ASN A 48 2.70 4.81 9.93
C ASN A 48 3.16 5.07 11.39
N PRO A 49 4.31 4.52 11.82
CA PRO A 49 4.88 4.81 13.15
C PRO A 49 5.48 6.23 13.24
N ARG A 50 5.76 6.88 12.11
CA ARG A 50 6.39 8.21 12.06
C ARG A 50 5.35 9.32 12.17
N THR A 51 5.74 10.43 12.77
CA THR A 51 4.88 11.62 12.97
C THR A 51 4.66 12.42 11.68
N SER A 52 5.59 12.37 10.73
CA SER A 52 5.50 13.14 9.49
C SER A 52 4.69 12.41 8.42
N THR A 53 3.55 13.00 8.03
CA THR A 53 2.71 12.55 6.92
C THR A 53 3.30 12.94 5.56
N ALA A 54 4.04 14.05 5.48
CA ALA A 54 4.55 14.61 4.22
C ALA A 54 5.53 13.66 3.48
N ALA A 55 6.25 12.81 4.22
CA ALA A 55 7.21 11.87 3.64
C ALA A 55 6.56 10.57 3.10
N LEU A 56 5.24 10.38 3.30
CA LEU A 56 4.55 9.15 2.91
C LEU A 56 4.48 8.98 1.40
N GLU A 57 4.17 10.04 0.65
CA GLU A 57 4.03 10.01 -0.81
C GLU A 57 5.34 9.71 -1.54
N THR A 58 6.49 10.07 -0.96
CA THR A 58 7.80 9.73 -1.57
C THR A 58 8.22 8.30 -1.28
N THR A 59 7.64 7.67 -0.26
CA THR A 59 8.00 6.31 0.17
C THR A 59 7.15 5.24 -0.52
N LEU A 60 5.91 5.57 -0.89
CA LEU A 60 4.91 4.68 -1.50
C LEU A 60 4.61 5.08 -2.93
#